data_AF-A0A942RBG5-F1
#
_entry.id   AF-A0A942RBG5-F1
#
_cell.length_a   1.000
_cell.length_b   1.000
_cell.length_c   1.000
_cell.angle_alpha   90.00
_cell.angle_beta   90.00
_cell.angle_gamma   90.00
#
_symmetry.space_group_name_H-M   'P 1'
#
loop_
_entity.id
_entity.type
_entity.pdbx_description
1 polymer ?
#
loop_
_entity_poly.entity_id
_entity_poly.type
_entity_poly.pdbx_seq_one_letter_code
_entity_poly.pdbx_strand_id
1 'polypeptide(L)' 'MKKTNPGILNPKQIRLSVISNWLKTHNLRQVQYMAGHKYVSSTERYQENDVSSLQNKLEKCHPLNDAF' A
#
# COMPACT_ATOMS: atom_id res chain seq x y z
N MET A 1 12.45 7.86 21.80
CA MET A 1 11.57 6.70 21.54
C MET A 1 12.18 5.87 20.42
N LYS A 2 12.46 4.58 20.66
CA LYS A 2 13.05 3.68 19.66
C LYS A 2 11.99 3.35 18.59
N LYS A 3 12.32 3.55 17.31
CA LYS A 3 11.47 3.10 16.20
C LYS A 3 11.52 1.57 16.16
N THR A 4 10.37 0.93 16.26
CA THR A 4 10.23 -0.55 16.31
C THR A 4 10.59 -1.23 14.99
N ASN A 5 10.57 -0.50 13.87
CA ASN A 5 11.03 -1.01 12.58
C ASN A 5 11.71 0.11 11.76
N PRO A 6 13.04 0.12 11.62
CA PRO A 6 13.78 1.22 10.99
C PRO A 6 13.57 1.31 9.46
N GLY A 7 13.12 0.24 8.81
CA GLY A 7 12.81 0.23 7.38
C GLY A 7 11.43 0.83 7.03
N ILE A 8 10.56 1.04 8.02
CA ILE A 8 9.27 1.67 7.82
C ILE A 8 9.44 3.19 7.94
N LEU A 9 9.48 3.85 6.79
CA LEU A 9 9.68 5.30 6.71
C LEU A 9 8.44 6.08 7.18
N ASN A 10 7.24 5.55 6.92
CA ASN A 10 5.99 6.29 7.15
C ASN A 10 4.78 5.38 7.45
N PRO A 11 3.96 5.64 8.48
CA PRO A 11 2.70 4.92 8.72
C PRO A 11 1.72 4.98 7.52
N LYS A 12 1.83 5.99 6.66
CA LYS A 12 1.06 6.06 5.41
C LYS A 12 1.34 4.88 4.47
N GLN A 13 2.58 4.38 4.46
CA GLN A 13 2.98 3.23 3.63
C GLN A 13 2.31 1.94 4.11
N ILE A 14 2.27 1.72 5.43
CA ILE A 14 1.54 0.58 6.02
C ILE A 14 0.05 0.67 5.65
N ARG A 15 -0.56 1.85 5.86
CA ARG A 15 -1.98 2.06 5.54
C ARG A 15 -2.28 1.80 4.06
N LEU A 16 -1.44 2.27 3.15
CA LEU A 16 -1.55 2.02 1.72
C LEU A 16 -1.49 0.52 1.43
N SER A 17 -0.48 -0.19 1.94
CA SER A 17 -0.32 -1.64 1.75
C SER A 17 -1.53 -2.43 2.21
N VAL A 18 -2.04 -2.13 3.41
CA VAL A 18 -3.20 -2.83 3.99
C VAL A 18 -4.48 -2.58 3.19
N ILE A 19 -4.78 -1.32 2.84
CA ILE A 19 -6.00 -0.98 2.10
C ILE A 19 -5.94 -1.54 0.68
N SER A 20 -4.80 -1.45 -0.02
CA SER A 20 -4.63 -2.04 -1.35
C SER A 20 -4.80 -3.56 -1.31
N ASN A 21 -4.33 -4.24 -0.26
CA ASN A 21 -4.55 -5.68 -0.10
C ASN A 21 -6.02 -6.03 0.13
N TRP A 22 -6.74 -5.21 0.91
CA TRP A 22 -8.19 -5.41 1.10
C TRP A 22 -8.98 -5.18 -0.18
N LEU A 23 -8.63 -4.18 -0.99
CA LEU A 23 -9.28 -3.92 -2.28
C LEU A 23 -9.14 -5.08 -3.28
N LYS A 24 -8.12 -5.94 -3.15
CA LYS A 24 -7.94 -7.13 -4.00
C LYS A 24 -8.90 -8.27 -3.66
N THR A 25 -9.42 -8.29 -2.43
CA THR A 25 -10.17 -9.44 -1.88
C THR A 25 -11.60 -9.08 -1.47
N HIS A 26 -11.88 -7.80 -1.23
CA HIS A 26 -13.15 -7.30 -0.71
C HIS A 26 -13.69 -6.19 -1.61
N ASN A 27 -15.01 -6.01 -1.57
CA ASN A 27 -15.68 -4.93 -2.29
C ASN A 27 -15.34 -3.56 -1.71
N LEU A 28 -15.30 -2.53 -2.56
CA LEU A 28 -14.96 -1.15 -2.19
C LEU A 28 -15.74 -0.62 -0.97
N ARG A 29 -17.04 -0.92 -0.87
CA ARG A 29 -17.88 -0.52 0.28
C ARG A 29 -17.47 -1.19 1.59
N GLN A 30 -17.05 -2.46 1.54
CA GLN A 30 -16.55 -3.18 2.72
C GLN A 30 -15.22 -2.59 3.17
N VAL A 31 -14.31 -2.35 2.23
CA VAL A 31 -13.02 -1.73 2.51
C VAL A 31 -13.18 -0.33 3.10
N GLN A 32 -14.16 0.46 2.63
CA GLN A 32 -14.49 1.74 3.24
C GLN A 32 -14.80 1.63 4.74
N TYR A 33 -15.64 0.66 5.13
CA TYR A 33 -15.96 0.42 6.54
C TYR A 33 -14.75 -0.05 7.33
N MET A 34 -13.95 -0.98 6.78
CA MET A 34 -12.74 -1.49 7.42
C MET A 34 -11.67 -0.39 7.60
N ALA A 35 -11.57 0.54 6.65
CA ALA A 35 -10.66 1.69 6.71
C ALA A 35 -11.22 2.86 7.56
N GLY A 36 -12.50 2.81 7.96
CA GLY A 36 -13.15 3.89 8.71
C GLY A 36 -13.32 5.18 7.91
N HIS A 37 -13.44 5.10 6.59
CA HIS A 37 -13.54 6.27 5.72
C HIS A 37 -14.97 6.81 5.65
N LYS A 38 -15.14 8.12 5.87
CA LYS A 38 -16.45 8.80 5.77
C LYS A 38 -17.05 8.72 4.36
N TYR A 39 -16.20 8.82 3.33
CA TYR A 39 -16.62 8.81 1.93
C TYR A 39 -15.91 7.68 1.18
N VAL A 40 -16.65 7.02 0.28
CA VAL A 40 -16.12 5.95 -0.59
C VAL A 40 -14.94 6.45 -1.43
N SER A 41 -15.01 7.70 -1.90
CA SER A 41 -13.95 8.34 -2.71
C SER A 41 -12.60 8.44 -1.99
N SER A 42 -12.58 8.42 -0.66
CA SER A 42 -11.34 8.34 0.11
C SER A 42 -10.67 6.97 -0.01
N THR A 43 -11.46 5.92 -0.20
CA THR A 43 -10.99 4.55 -0.42
C THR A 43 -10.67 4.30 -1.91
N GLU A 44 -11.45 4.86 -2.83
CA GLU A 44 -11.22 4.72 -4.30
C GLU A 44 -9.83 5.20 -4.71
N ARG A 45 -9.34 6.27 -4.10
CA ARG A 45 -7.98 6.78 -4.34
C ARG A 45 -6.89 5.72 -4.12
N TYR A 46 -7.12 4.73 -3.25
CA TYR A 46 -6.16 3.64 -3.02
C TYR A 46 -6.17 2.59 -4.13
N GLN A 47 -7.24 2.51 -4.93
CA GLN A 47 -7.33 1.65 -6.11
C GLN A 47 -6.53 2.22 -7.30
N GLU A 48 -6.56 3.54 -7.48
CA GLU A 48 -5.78 4.24 -8.52
C GLU A 48 -4.28 4.31 -8.17
N ASN A 49 -3.95 4.40 -6.88
CA ASN A 49 -2.58 4.49 -6.39
C ASN A 49 -1.91 3.12 -6.15
N ASP A 50 -2.31 2.05 -6.85
CA ASP A 50 -1.61 0.75 -6.80
C ASP A 50 -0.26 0.78 -7.56
N VAL A 51 0.52 1.84 -7.28
CA VAL A 51 1.95 2.06 -7.57
C VAL A 51 2.80 0.93 -6.95
N SER A 52 2.21 0.13 -6.07
CA SER A 52 2.77 -1.13 -5.55
C SER A 52 3.18 -2.10 -6.66
N SER A 53 2.46 -2.10 -7.79
CA SER A 53 2.82 -2.87 -8.99
C SER A 53 4.03 -2.29 -9.72
N LEU A 54 4.16 -0.96 -9.75
CA LEU A 54 5.31 -0.25 -10.34
C LEU A 54 6.58 -0.45 -9.51
N GLN A 55 6.47 -0.46 -8.18
CA GLN A 55 7.60 -0.74 -7.29
C GLN A 55 8.03 -2.21 -7.37
N ASN A 56 7.10 -3.17 -7.38
CA ASN A 56 7.42 -4.59 -7.59
C ASN A 56 8.09 -4.84 -8.97
N LYS A 57 7.65 -4.13 -10.02
CA LYS A 57 8.29 -4.18 -11.36
C LYS A 57 9.67 -3.53 -11.35
N LEU A 58 9.85 -2.41 -10.63
CA LEU A 58 11.15 -1.77 -10.46
C LEU A 58 12.13 -2.69 -9.74
N GLU A 59 11.72 -3.35 -8.65
CA GLU A 59 12.54 -4.31 -7.90
C GLU A 59 12.90 -5.56 -8.70
N LYS A 60 12.00 -6.06 -9.55
CA LYS A 60 12.25 -7.22 -10.43
C LYS A 60 13.11 -6.93 -11.65
N CYS A 61 13.19 -5.68 -12.12
CA CYS A 61 13.90 -5.30 -13.34
C CYS A 61 15.14 -4.42 -13.09
N HIS A 62 15.50 -4.11 -11.84
CA HIS A 62 16.71 -3.34 -11.54
C HIS A 62 17.94 -4.28 -11.42
N PRO A 63 18.92 -4.18 -12.34
CA PRO A 63 20.13 -5.01 -12.33
C PRO A 63 21.13 -4.68 -11.19
N LEU A 64 20.77 -3.79 -10.25
CA LEU A 64 21.62 -3.38 -9.12
C LEU A 64 21.45 -4.26 -7.86
N ASN A 65 20.52 -5.23 -7.86
CA ASN A 65 20.37 -6.17 -6.73
C ASN A 65 21.23 -7.45 -6.85
N ASP A 66 21.86 -7.71 -8.01
CA ASP A 66 22.74 -8.87 -8.24
C ASP A 66 24.24 -8.55 -8.05
N ALA A 67 24.57 -7.34 -7.59
CA ALA A 67 25.95 -6.92 -7.39
C ALA A 67 26.13 -6.33 -5.99
N PHE A 68 26.12 -7.19 -4.97
CA PHE A 68 27.06 -7.25 -3.83
C PHE A 68 26.78 -8.49 -2.98
#